data_AF-A0A3M1DT57-F1
#
_entry.id   AF-A0A3M1DT57-F1
#
_cell.length_a   1.000
_cell.length_b   1.000
_cell.length_c   1.000
_cell.angle_alpha   90.00
_cell.angle_beta   90.00
_cell.angle_gamma   90.00
#
_symmetry.space_group_name_H-M   'P 1'
#
loop_
_entity.id
_entity.type
_entity.pdbx_description
1 polymer ?
#
loop_
_entity_poly.entity_id
_entity_poly.type
_entity_poly.pdbx_seq_one_letter_code
_entity_poly.pdbx_strand_id
1 'polypeptide(L)'
;MYERVIPRLKQLYSDQEMLRFIIVLRDPVERAWSHYLHQIRNGLEDKEFEEALKLEESRRKENPELWYGYFRDGLYSEQIRPWFEAYPRDRFLILFTHELASDTLGVMRQVYRFLGIDETFEPELRKVKSNPASKPRSRMLARLLSSDATIKSLLRRIVPEDLRRAAYLFLIRSNVKPYSAPPQMPEEIGRQLRLRYLSEIEQLEQLLQKDLSCWKVQAKR
;
A
#
# COMPACT_ATOMS: atom_id res chain seq x y z
N MET A 1 0.44 0.88 -14.29
CA MET A 1 0.07 -0.49 -13.85
C MET A 1 -1.23 -0.94 -14.52
N TYR A 2 -2.34 -0.21 -14.38
CA TYR A 2 -3.65 -0.54 -14.97
C TYR A 2 -3.60 -0.76 -16.50
N GLU A 3 -2.79 0.02 -17.23
CA GLU A 3 -2.60 -0.11 -18.70
C GLU A 3 -2.18 -1.51 -19.15
N ARG A 4 -1.49 -2.26 -18.29
CA ARG A 4 -1.07 -3.64 -18.58
C ARG A 4 -2.01 -4.67 -17.97
N VAL A 5 -2.53 -4.39 -16.77
CA VAL A 5 -3.34 -5.36 -16.02
C VAL A 5 -4.73 -5.50 -16.60
N ILE A 6 -5.40 -4.40 -16.96
CA ILE A 6 -6.77 -4.44 -17.49
C ILE A 6 -6.84 -5.25 -18.80
N PRO A 7 -6.00 -5.01 -19.82
CA PRO A 7 -6.01 -5.83 -21.04
C PRO A 7 -5.68 -7.30 -20.77
N ARG A 8 -4.76 -7.56 -19.84
CA ARG A 8 -4.37 -8.93 -19.47
C ARG A 8 -5.50 -9.69 -18.81
N LEU A 9 -6.28 -9.05 -17.93
CA LEU A 9 -7.47 -9.66 -17.33
C LEU A 9 -8.53 -9.96 -18.40
N LYS A 10 -8.73 -9.05 -19.36
CA LYS A 10 -9.62 -9.29 -20.52
C LYS A 10 -9.17 -10.47 -21.38
N GLN A 11 -7.87 -10.68 -21.51
CA GLN A 11 -7.31 -11.80 -22.26
C GLN A 11 -7.44 -13.14 -21.52
N LEU A 12 -7.18 -13.15 -20.21
CA LEU A 12 -7.10 -14.38 -19.42
C LEU A 12 -8.45 -14.94 -18.99
N TYR A 13 -9.44 -14.08 -18.77
CA TYR A 13 -10.75 -14.49 -18.28
C TYR A 13 -11.79 -14.34 -19.40
N SER A 14 -12.32 -15.43 -19.92
CA SER A 14 -13.38 -15.35 -20.93
C SER A 14 -14.69 -14.79 -20.35
N ASP A 15 -14.98 -15.17 -19.11
CA ASP A 15 -16.10 -14.63 -18.34
C ASP A 15 -15.62 -13.45 -17.48
N GLN A 16 -15.81 -12.25 -18.00
CA GLN A 16 -15.48 -11.02 -17.29
C GLN A 16 -16.48 -10.71 -16.17
N GLU A 17 -17.69 -11.31 -16.18
CA GLU A 17 -18.76 -11.03 -15.22
C GLU A 17 -18.47 -11.54 -13.83
N MET A 18 -17.67 -12.61 -13.74
CA MET A 18 -17.19 -13.13 -12.45
C MET A 18 -16.13 -12.24 -11.76
N LEU A 19 -15.50 -11.30 -12.46
CA LEU A 19 -14.44 -10.49 -11.87
C LEU A 19 -15.00 -9.51 -10.84
N ARG A 20 -14.49 -9.60 -9.62
CA ARG A 20 -14.82 -8.73 -8.49
C ARG A 20 -13.54 -8.04 -8.00
N PHE A 21 -13.63 -6.74 -7.74
CA PHE A 21 -12.52 -5.91 -7.30
C PHE A 21 -12.82 -5.31 -5.93
N ILE A 22 -11.91 -5.51 -4.98
CA ILE A 22 -11.97 -4.87 -3.67
C ILE A 22 -10.81 -3.89 -3.58
N ILE A 23 -11.12 -2.61 -3.36
CA ILE A 23 -10.15 -1.53 -3.26
C ILE A 23 -10.18 -1.01 -1.83
N VAL A 24 -9.05 -1.10 -1.13
CA VAL A 24 -8.90 -0.57 0.22
C VAL A 24 -8.08 0.71 0.16
N LEU A 25 -8.71 1.83 0.50
CA LEU A 25 -8.10 3.15 0.47
C LEU A 25 -7.66 3.57 1.87
N ARG A 26 -6.69 4.48 1.91
CA ARG A 26 -6.18 5.12 3.14
C ARG A 26 -6.01 6.61 2.87
N ASP A 27 -6.06 7.43 3.91
CA ASP A 27 -5.60 8.82 3.83
C ASP A 27 -4.27 8.87 3.04
N PRO A 28 -4.22 9.60 1.90
CA PRO A 28 -3.08 9.56 0.99
C PRO A 28 -1.80 10.11 1.63
N VAL A 29 -1.90 11.05 2.58
CA VAL A 29 -0.78 11.61 3.33
C VAL A 29 -0.23 10.56 4.29
N GLU A 30 -1.09 9.90 5.06
CA GLU A 30 -0.65 8.82 5.94
C GLU A 30 -0.07 7.62 5.17
N ARG A 31 -0.65 7.32 4.01
CA ARG A 31 -0.16 6.27 3.11
C ARG A 31 1.24 6.59 2.60
N ALA A 32 1.49 7.84 2.19
CA ALA A 32 2.81 8.32 1.77
C ALA A 32 3.85 8.17 2.89
N TRP A 33 3.53 8.62 4.10
CA TRP A 33 4.41 8.48 5.27
C TRP A 33 4.69 7.01 5.61
N SER A 34 3.64 6.18 5.62
CA SER A 34 3.77 4.76 5.88
C SER A 34 4.64 4.05 4.83
N HIS A 35 4.54 4.45 3.56
CA HIS A 35 5.39 3.94 2.49
C HIS A 35 6.85 4.37 2.73
N TYR A 36 7.11 5.65 2.99
CA TYR A 36 8.46 6.14 3.30
C TYR A 36 9.13 5.35 4.43
N LEU A 37 8.43 5.12 5.54
CA LEU A 37 8.94 4.29 6.64
C LEU A 37 9.19 2.84 6.23
N HIS A 38 8.35 2.29 5.34
CA HIS A 38 8.55 0.96 4.77
C HIS A 38 9.85 0.87 3.96
N GLN A 39 10.16 1.91 3.17
CA GLN A 39 11.40 1.95 2.38
C GLN A 39 12.65 2.14 3.25
N ILE A 40 12.56 2.93 4.31
CA ILE A 40 13.61 3.00 5.34
C ILE A 40 13.85 1.62 5.95
N ARG A 41 12.78 0.90 6.33
CA ARG A 41 12.85 -0.45 6.89
C ARG A 41 13.57 -1.42 5.95
N ASN A 42 13.30 -1.31 4.66
CA ASN A 42 13.90 -2.14 3.63
C ASN A 42 15.32 -1.69 3.24
N GLY A 43 15.83 -0.61 3.81
CA GLY A 43 17.15 -0.05 3.49
C GLY A 43 17.22 0.55 2.07
N LEU A 44 16.07 0.90 1.50
CA LEU A 44 15.92 1.49 0.17
C LEU A 44 15.75 3.01 0.21
N GLU A 45 15.42 3.57 1.37
CA GLU A 45 15.39 5.02 1.57
C GLU A 45 16.38 5.45 2.64
N ASP A 46 17.12 6.51 2.32
CA ASP A 46 18.15 7.11 3.17
C ASP A 46 18.01 8.63 3.29
N LYS A 47 17.11 9.26 2.53
CA LYS A 47 16.82 10.69 2.59
C LYS A 47 15.75 10.99 3.62
N GLU A 48 15.71 12.25 4.02
CA GLU A 48 14.57 12.80 4.76
C GLU A 48 13.32 12.84 3.88
N PHE A 49 12.14 12.75 4.49
CA PHE A 49 10.88 12.56 3.76
C PHE A 49 10.59 13.66 2.73
N GLU A 50 10.89 14.92 3.06
CA GLU A 50 10.71 16.04 2.13
C GLU A 50 11.61 15.92 0.89
N GLU A 51 12.87 15.53 1.08
CA GLU A 51 13.81 15.31 -0.02
C GLU A 51 13.40 14.09 -0.84
N ALA A 52 12.95 13.01 -0.19
CA ALA A 52 12.43 11.82 -0.84
C ALA A 52 11.22 12.14 -1.76
N LEU A 53 10.30 13.00 -1.32
CA LEU A 53 9.17 13.49 -2.12
C LEU A 53 9.62 14.32 -3.34
N LYS A 54 10.68 15.14 -3.20
CA LYS A 54 11.24 15.95 -4.30
C LYS A 54 11.93 15.06 -5.35
N LEU A 55 12.61 14.00 -4.91
CA LEU A 55 13.37 13.08 -5.76
C LEU A 55 12.51 11.95 -6.34
N GLU A 56 11.26 11.80 -5.93
CA GLU A 56 10.38 10.70 -6.33
C GLU A 56 10.35 10.50 -7.86
N GLU A 57 10.11 11.55 -8.64
CA GLU A 57 9.92 11.40 -10.09
C GLU A 57 11.22 11.05 -10.81
N SER A 58 12.37 11.59 -10.40
CA SER A 58 13.67 11.22 -10.99
C SER A 58 14.06 9.79 -10.61
N ARG A 59 13.96 9.42 -9.33
CA ARG A 59 14.29 8.08 -8.83
C ARG A 59 13.40 7.00 -9.43
N ARG A 60 12.13 7.28 -9.65
CA ARG A 60 11.19 6.36 -10.31
C ARG A 60 11.55 6.13 -11.78
N LYS A 61 12.11 7.13 -12.47
CA LYS A 61 12.60 6.98 -13.85
C LYS A 61 13.91 6.20 -13.90
N GLU A 62 14.81 6.46 -12.96
CA GLU A 62 16.13 5.81 -12.89
C GLU A 62 16.04 4.36 -12.41
N ASN A 63 15.21 4.09 -11.42
CA ASN A 63 15.07 2.78 -10.75
C ASN A 63 13.59 2.40 -10.60
N PRO A 64 12.87 2.12 -11.69
CA PRO A 64 11.42 1.85 -11.68
C PRO A 64 11.02 0.64 -10.82
N GLU A 65 11.94 -0.26 -10.54
CA GLU A 65 11.77 -1.46 -9.71
C GLU A 65 11.79 -1.18 -8.20
N LEU A 66 12.36 -0.05 -7.76
CA LEU A 66 12.55 0.25 -6.33
C LEU A 66 11.36 0.93 -5.65
N TRP A 67 10.23 1.04 -6.36
CA TRP A 67 8.92 1.51 -5.86
C TRP A 67 8.98 2.80 -5.03
N TYR A 68 9.45 3.91 -5.60
CA TYR A 68 9.51 5.22 -4.92
C TYR A 68 8.20 6.03 -4.96
N GLY A 69 7.04 5.38 -5.13
CA GLY A 69 5.74 6.05 -5.26
C GLY A 69 5.21 6.61 -3.94
N TYR A 70 5.82 7.68 -3.42
CA TYR A 70 5.43 8.32 -2.16
C TYR A 70 4.23 9.26 -2.34
N PHE A 71 4.24 10.14 -3.34
CA PHE A 71 3.11 11.01 -3.66
C PHE A 71 2.20 10.36 -4.70
N ARG A 72 2.77 9.89 -5.82
CA ARG A 72 2.01 9.42 -7.00
C ARG A 72 1.03 8.30 -6.68
N ASP A 73 1.42 7.35 -5.85
CA ASP A 73 0.55 6.21 -5.52
C ASP A 73 -0.66 6.63 -4.67
N GLY A 74 -0.65 7.83 -4.10
CA GLY A 74 -1.81 8.45 -3.45
C GLY A 74 -2.78 9.15 -4.42
N LEU A 75 -2.45 9.22 -5.72
CA LEU A 75 -3.33 9.70 -6.78
C LEU A 75 -4.30 8.59 -7.16
N TYR A 76 -5.27 8.33 -6.28
CA TYR A 76 -6.21 7.22 -6.42
C TYR A 76 -7.19 7.43 -7.56
N SER A 77 -7.65 8.65 -7.82
CA SER A 77 -8.59 8.98 -8.87
C SER A 77 -8.00 8.64 -10.25
N GLU A 78 -6.72 8.97 -10.48
CA GLU A 78 -5.95 8.59 -11.69
C GLU A 78 -5.86 7.06 -11.83
N GLN A 79 -5.69 6.35 -10.72
CA GLN A 79 -5.51 4.90 -10.73
C GLN A 79 -6.83 4.14 -10.88
N ILE A 80 -7.92 4.62 -10.29
CA ILE A 80 -9.23 3.94 -10.22
C ILE A 80 -10.08 4.22 -11.46
N ARG A 81 -10.02 5.44 -12.01
CA ARG A 81 -10.83 5.83 -13.18
C ARG A 81 -10.75 4.84 -14.35
N PRO A 82 -9.56 4.39 -14.80
CA PRO A 82 -9.47 3.42 -15.89
C PRO A 82 -10.15 2.08 -15.59
N TRP A 83 -10.24 1.69 -14.31
CA TRP A 83 -10.95 0.47 -13.92
C TRP A 83 -12.46 0.62 -13.98
N PHE A 84 -12.99 1.76 -13.53
CA PHE A 84 -14.42 2.07 -13.63
C PHE A 84 -14.87 2.25 -15.08
N GLU A 85 -13.99 2.69 -15.97
CA GLU A 85 -14.24 2.72 -17.42
C GLU A 85 -14.21 1.31 -18.04
N ALA A 86 -13.38 0.42 -17.52
CA ALA A 86 -13.20 -0.93 -18.06
C ALA A 86 -14.22 -1.95 -17.57
N TYR A 87 -14.80 -1.73 -16.38
CA TYR A 87 -15.69 -2.68 -15.71
C TYR A 87 -16.87 -1.97 -15.04
N PRO A 88 -18.07 -2.58 -15.03
CA PRO A 88 -19.24 -2.06 -14.33
C PRO A 88 -18.99 -1.73 -12.85
N ARG A 89 -19.64 -0.67 -12.34
CA ARG A 89 -19.41 -0.12 -10.99
C ARG A 89 -19.74 -1.09 -9.85
N ASP A 90 -20.70 -1.99 -10.06
CA ASP A 90 -21.15 -3.02 -9.12
C ASP A 90 -20.11 -4.14 -8.92
N ARG A 91 -19.09 -4.21 -9.77
CA ARG A 91 -17.92 -5.09 -9.60
C ARG A 91 -16.87 -4.53 -8.64
N PHE A 92 -17.12 -3.38 -8.01
CA PHE A 92 -16.16 -2.73 -7.13
C PHE A 92 -16.70 -2.49 -5.73
N LEU A 93 -16.04 -3.06 -4.73
CA LEU A 93 -16.21 -2.71 -3.32
C LEU A 93 -15.09 -1.76 -2.90
N ILE A 94 -15.46 -0.59 -2.38
CA ILE A 94 -14.52 0.44 -1.92
C ILE A 94 -14.59 0.53 -0.39
N LEU A 95 -13.48 0.19 0.26
CA LEU A 95 -13.32 0.15 1.71
C LEU A 95 -12.26 1.15 2.16
N PHE A 96 -12.31 1.56 3.42
CA PHE A 96 -11.28 2.41 4.00
C PHE A 96 -10.54 1.74 5.15
N THR A 97 -9.25 2.01 5.24
CA THR A 97 -8.37 1.42 6.27
C THR A 97 -8.81 1.81 7.69
N HIS A 98 -9.38 3.01 7.87
CA HIS A 98 -9.87 3.45 9.18
C HIS A 98 -11.13 2.69 9.61
N GLU A 99 -12.00 2.28 8.68
CA GLU A 99 -13.17 1.43 8.97
C GLU A 99 -12.74 0.03 9.39
N LEU A 100 -11.70 -0.53 8.76
CA LEU A 100 -11.12 -1.81 9.16
C LEU A 100 -10.57 -1.77 10.59
N ALA A 101 -10.02 -0.63 11.01
CA ALA A 101 -9.47 -0.43 12.34
C ALA A 101 -10.56 -0.21 13.40
N SER A 102 -11.69 0.43 13.04
CA SER A 102 -12.78 0.73 13.98
C SER A 102 -13.81 -0.40 14.09
N ASP A 103 -14.16 -1.06 12.99
CA ASP A 103 -15.14 -2.14 12.93
C ASP A 103 -14.73 -3.21 11.90
N THR A 104 -13.74 -4.03 12.28
CA THR A 104 -13.25 -5.11 11.42
C THR A 104 -14.38 -6.07 11.01
N LEU A 105 -15.26 -6.46 11.95
CA LEU A 105 -16.35 -7.40 11.66
C LEU A 105 -17.37 -6.81 10.69
N GLY A 106 -17.73 -5.54 10.85
CA GLY A 106 -18.62 -4.84 9.92
C GLY A 106 -18.05 -4.76 8.51
N VAL A 107 -16.76 -4.45 8.37
CA VAL A 107 -16.11 -4.46 7.06
C VAL A 107 -16.06 -5.87 6.46
N MET A 108 -15.77 -6.90 7.26
CA MET A 108 -15.79 -8.28 6.77
C MET A 108 -17.17 -8.70 6.25
N ARG A 109 -18.25 -8.32 6.93
CA ARG A 109 -19.62 -8.54 6.43
C ARG A 109 -19.89 -7.87 5.08
N GLN A 110 -19.37 -6.66 4.85
CA GLN A 110 -19.46 -6.00 3.54
C GLN A 110 -18.74 -6.80 2.45
N VAL A 111 -17.56 -7.35 2.76
CA VAL A 111 -16.81 -8.22 1.84
C VAL A 111 -17.60 -9.50 1.53
N TYR A 112 -18.18 -10.15 2.55
CA TYR A 112 -18.98 -11.36 2.36
C TYR A 112 -20.19 -11.11 1.46
N ARG A 113 -20.96 -10.06 1.74
CA ARG A 113 -22.09 -9.65 0.90
C ARG A 113 -21.67 -9.40 -0.54
N PHE A 114 -20.57 -8.70 -0.73
CA PHE A 114 -20.05 -8.37 -2.06
C PHE A 114 -19.59 -9.60 -2.86
N LEU A 115 -19.05 -10.61 -2.17
CA LEU A 115 -18.62 -11.87 -2.77
C LEU A 115 -19.74 -12.93 -2.85
N GLY A 116 -20.93 -12.66 -2.32
CA GLY A 116 -22.03 -13.62 -2.24
C GLY A 116 -21.78 -14.77 -1.26
N ILE A 117 -21.00 -14.51 -0.20
CA ILE A 117 -20.69 -15.46 0.87
C ILE A 117 -21.63 -15.19 2.06
N ASP A 118 -21.88 -16.22 2.87
CA ASP A 118 -22.66 -16.11 4.11
C ASP A 118 -22.11 -15.02 5.05
N GLU A 119 -22.95 -14.02 5.35
CA GLU A 119 -22.61 -12.89 6.21
C GLU A 119 -22.51 -13.27 7.70
N THR A 120 -23.01 -14.46 8.08
CA THR A 120 -22.95 -14.98 9.46
C THR A 120 -21.63 -15.66 9.79
N PHE A 121 -20.76 -15.86 8.79
CA PHE A 121 -19.43 -16.40 9.01
C PHE A 121 -18.59 -15.40 9.84
N GLU A 122 -18.20 -15.81 11.05
CA GLU A 122 -17.29 -15.04 11.88
C GLU A 122 -15.87 -15.60 11.75
N PRO A 123 -14.93 -14.87 11.12
CA PRO A 123 -13.55 -15.33 11.04
C PRO A 123 -12.93 -15.34 12.44
N GLU A 124 -12.05 -16.31 12.71
CA GLU A 124 -11.17 -16.23 13.87
C GLU A 124 -10.24 -15.01 13.72
N LEU A 125 -10.66 -13.88 14.27
CA LEU A 125 -9.85 -12.69 14.36
C LEU A 125 -8.76 -12.94 15.39
N ARG A 126 -7.66 -13.57 14.98
CA ARG A 126 -6.41 -13.49 15.74
C ARG A 126 -6.15 -12.01 15.94
N LYS A 127 -5.89 -11.58 17.18
CA LYS A 127 -5.37 -10.23 17.47
C LYS A 127 -4.08 -10.07 16.68
N VAL A 128 -4.20 -9.60 15.44
CA VAL A 128 -3.06 -9.24 14.61
C VAL A 128 -2.41 -8.11 15.39
N LYS A 129 -1.25 -8.37 15.98
CA LYS A 129 -0.48 -7.31 16.62
C LYS A 129 -0.34 -6.22 15.57
N SER A 130 -0.78 -5.01 15.92
CA SER A 130 -0.50 -3.78 15.15
C SER A 130 0.92 -3.90 14.61
N ASN A 131 1.08 -3.81 13.29
CA ASN A 131 2.38 -3.97 12.63
C ASN A 131 3.18 -2.70 12.95
N PRO A 132 3.96 -2.66 14.04
CA PRO A 132 4.49 -1.41 14.54
C PRO A 132 5.51 -0.91 13.53
N ALA A 133 5.61 0.41 13.37
CA ALA A 133 6.70 0.98 12.60
C ALA A 133 8.04 0.41 13.13
N SER A 134 8.93 0.04 12.22
CA SER A 134 10.18 -0.63 12.55
C SER A 134 11.26 -0.22 11.57
N LYS A 135 12.53 -0.35 11.99
CA LYS A 135 13.71 0.05 11.22
C LYS A 135 14.71 -1.09 11.10
N PRO A 136 15.62 -1.08 10.11
CA PRO A 136 16.61 -2.13 10.01
C PRO A 136 17.72 -1.92 11.03
N ARG A 137 18.30 -3.00 11.55
CA ARG A 137 19.54 -2.97 12.34
C ARG A 137 20.73 -2.65 11.41
N SER A 138 20.74 -3.23 10.21
CA SER A 138 21.70 -2.98 9.13
C SER A 138 20.97 -2.64 7.84
N ARG A 139 21.20 -1.41 7.32
CA ARG A 139 20.63 -0.95 6.04
C ARG A 139 21.15 -1.77 4.86
N MET A 140 22.44 -2.09 4.85
CA MET A 140 23.06 -2.89 3.78
C MET A 140 22.42 -4.28 3.68
N LEU A 141 22.25 -4.95 4.83
CA LEU A 141 21.58 -6.26 4.86
C LEU A 141 20.11 -6.15 4.41
N ALA A 142 19.39 -5.10 4.83
CA ALA A 142 18.01 -4.88 4.39
C ALA A 142 17.92 -4.68 2.87
N ARG A 143 18.84 -3.89 2.30
CA ARG A 143 18.93 -3.64 0.85
C ARG A 143 19.24 -4.92 0.08
N LEU A 144 20.17 -5.74 0.57
CA LEU A 144 20.51 -7.04 0.00
C LEU A 144 19.34 -8.04 0.06
N LEU A 145 18.54 -8.02 1.13
CA LEU A 145 17.37 -8.91 1.28
C LEU A 145 16.16 -8.42 0.47
N SER A 146 16.12 -7.13 0.15
CA SER A 146 15.05 -6.50 -0.66
C SER A 146 15.32 -6.57 -2.16
N SER A 147 16.56 -6.83 -2.58
CA SER A 147 16.89 -7.03 -3.99
C SER A 147 16.62 -8.48 -4.42
N ASP A 148 15.91 -8.66 -5.53
CA ASP A 148 15.58 -10.00 -6.04
C ASP A 148 16.73 -10.69 -6.78
N ALA A 149 17.82 -9.97 -7.07
CA ALA A 149 18.68 -10.31 -8.20
C ALA A 149 19.88 -11.22 -7.91
N THR A 150 20.47 -11.23 -6.70
CA THR A 150 21.85 -11.75 -6.58
C THR A 150 22.04 -12.90 -5.59
N ILE A 151 21.46 -12.83 -4.39
CA ILE A 151 21.66 -13.89 -3.37
C ILE A 151 20.71 -15.06 -3.62
N LYS A 152 19.51 -14.79 -4.18
CA LYS A 152 18.51 -15.82 -4.46
C LYS A 152 18.95 -16.77 -5.58
N SER A 153 19.68 -16.31 -6.60
CA SER A 153 20.02 -17.13 -7.77
C SER A 153 21.14 -18.15 -7.52
N LEU A 154 22.16 -17.80 -6.73
CA LEU A 154 23.31 -18.68 -6.46
C LEU A 154 22.97 -19.82 -5.48
N LEU A 155 22.16 -19.55 -4.45
CA LEU A 155 21.79 -20.55 -3.43
C LEU A 155 20.60 -21.44 -3.82
N ARG A 156 19.81 -21.04 -4.84
CA ARG A 156 18.62 -21.77 -5.32
C ARG A 156 18.92 -23.21 -5.78
N ARG A 157 20.13 -23.48 -6.26
CA ARG A 157 20.54 -24.81 -6.77
C ARG A 157 21.00 -25.80 -5.70
N ILE A 158 21.39 -25.31 -4.53
CA ILE A 158 22.08 -26.12 -3.51
C ILE A 158 21.24 -26.23 -2.23
N VAL A 159 20.45 -25.19 -1.92
CA VAL A 159 19.65 -25.14 -0.69
C VAL A 159 18.16 -25.38 -1.00
N PRO A 160 17.53 -26.39 -0.37
CA PRO A 160 16.09 -26.61 -0.44
C PRO A 160 15.27 -25.33 -0.21
N GLU A 161 14.14 -25.19 -0.91
CA GLU A 161 13.28 -23.99 -0.84
C GLU A 161 12.88 -23.66 0.60
N ASP A 162 12.52 -24.66 1.40
CA ASP A 162 12.08 -24.46 2.79
C ASP A 162 13.20 -23.92 3.68
N LEU A 163 14.42 -24.42 3.53
CA LEU A 163 15.58 -23.95 4.29
C LEU A 163 15.97 -22.52 3.87
N ARG A 164 15.94 -22.23 2.57
CA ARG A 164 16.18 -20.87 2.07
C ARG A 164 15.12 -19.90 2.57
N ARG A 165 13.85 -20.30 2.58
CA ARG A 165 12.75 -19.51 3.14
C ARG A 165 12.94 -19.30 4.65
N ALA A 166 13.31 -20.33 5.40
CA ALA A 166 13.57 -20.23 6.83
C ALA A 166 14.73 -19.28 7.14
N ALA A 167 15.86 -19.43 6.43
CA ALA A 167 17.02 -18.55 6.56
C ALA A 167 16.69 -17.10 6.17
N TYR A 168 15.98 -16.88 5.08
CA TYR A 168 15.50 -15.56 4.67
C TYR A 168 14.61 -14.91 5.74
N LEU A 169 13.62 -15.64 6.26
CA LEU A 169 12.74 -15.16 7.33
C LEU A 169 13.51 -14.88 8.62
N PHE A 170 14.50 -15.71 8.96
CA PHE A 170 15.38 -15.51 10.10
C PHE A 170 16.21 -14.23 9.96
N LEU A 171 16.83 -14.01 8.79
CA LEU A 171 17.63 -12.81 8.50
C LEU A 171 16.78 -11.55 8.54
N ILE A 172 15.57 -11.56 7.98
CA ILE A 172 14.64 -10.44 8.07
C ILE A 172 14.28 -10.14 9.53
N ARG A 173 13.83 -11.14 10.28
CA ARG A 173 13.42 -10.95 11.69
C ARG A 173 14.57 -10.44 12.55
N SER A 174 15.76 -10.99 12.34
CA SER A 174 16.97 -10.59 13.05
C SER A 174 17.45 -9.19 12.64
N ASN A 175 17.09 -8.71 11.46
CA ASN A 175 17.45 -7.37 11.01
C ASN A 175 16.38 -6.30 11.33
N VAL A 176 15.21 -6.66 11.86
CA VAL A 176 14.16 -5.69 12.20
C VAL A 176 14.21 -5.31 13.68
N LYS A 177 14.20 -4.01 13.97
CA LYS A 177 14.08 -3.45 15.33
C LYS A 177 12.88 -2.51 15.40
N PRO A 178 11.94 -2.69 16.35
CA PRO A 178 10.84 -1.74 16.53
C PRO A 178 11.40 -0.38 16.99
N TYR A 179 10.71 0.70 16.64
CA TYR A 179 11.01 2.00 17.23
C TYR A 179 10.56 2.01 18.70
N SER A 180 11.30 2.72 19.57
CA SER A 180 10.86 2.97 20.95
C SER A 180 9.63 3.88 20.99
N ALA A 181 9.55 4.83 20.04
CA ALA A 181 8.37 5.63 19.73
C ALA A 181 8.26 5.71 18.20
N PRO A 182 7.10 5.38 17.58
CA PRO A 182 6.94 5.47 16.15
C PRO A 182 7.28 6.88 15.63
N PRO A 183 8.07 7.01 14.54
CA PRO A 183 8.38 8.30 13.99
C PRO A 183 7.09 8.95 13.47
N GLN A 184 6.84 10.17 13.92
CA GLN A 184 5.73 10.97 13.44
C GLN A 184 6.18 11.83 12.27
N MET A 185 5.29 12.00 11.29
CA MET A 185 5.52 12.89 10.18
C MET A 185 5.54 14.34 10.71
N PRO A 186 6.50 15.19 10.30
CA PRO A 186 6.46 16.60 10.67
C PRO A 186 5.15 17.26 10.21
N GLU A 187 4.49 17.99 11.12
CA GLU A 187 3.15 18.56 10.90
C GLU A 187 3.10 19.43 9.63
N GLU A 188 4.12 20.28 9.45
CA GLU A 188 4.18 21.19 8.30
C GLU A 188 4.31 20.44 6.96
N ILE A 189 5.13 19.38 6.91
CA ILE A 189 5.24 18.54 5.70
C ILE A 189 3.90 17.85 5.44
N GLY A 190 3.25 17.32 6.49
CA GLY A 190 1.92 16.71 6.38
C GLY A 190 0.87 17.69 5.84
N ARG A 191 0.86 18.93 6.32
CA ARG A 191 -0.04 20.00 5.87
C ARG A 191 0.21 20.35 4.40
N GLN A 192 1.46 20.54 4.00
CA GLN A 192 1.83 20.82 2.61
C GLN A 192 1.44 19.66 1.68
N LEU A 193 1.71 18.43 2.09
CA LEU A 193 1.35 17.24 1.32
C LEU A 193 -0.17 17.10 1.18
N ARG A 194 -0.93 17.42 2.24
CA ARG A 194 -2.40 17.43 2.21
C ARG A 194 -2.94 18.50 1.26
N LEU A 195 -2.38 19.70 1.25
CA LEU A 195 -2.72 20.74 0.27
C LEU A 195 -2.43 20.27 -1.16
N ARG A 196 -1.31 19.60 -1.39
CA ARG A 196 -0.96 19.03 -2.70
C ARG A 196 -1.95 17.96 -3.16
N TYR A 197 -2.55 17.20 -2.25
CA TYR A 197 -3.58 16.20 -2.55
C TYR A 197 -4.99 16.76 -2.69
N LEU A 198 -5.25 18.04 -2.39
CA LEU A 198 -6.62 18.56 -2.31
C LEU A 198 -7.44 18.31 -3.57
N SER A 199 -6.91 18.67 -4.74
CA SER A 199 -7.59 18.46 -6.02
C SER A 199 -7.82 16.98 -6.33
N GLU A 200 -6.87 16.12 -5.95
CA GLU A 200 -6.98 14.67 -6.10
C GLU A 200 -8.10 14.10 -5.20
N ILE A 201 -8.18 14.56 -3.95
CA ILE A 201 -9.23 14.13 -3.01
C ILE A 201 -10.61 14.55 -3.54
N GLU A 202 -10.75 15.77 -4.04
CA GLU A 202 -12.01 16.26 -4.63
C GLU A 202 -12.42 15.45 -5.87
N GLN A 203 -11.47 15.13 -6.76
CA GLN A 203 -11.72 14.26 -7.91
C GLN A 203 -12.12 12.85 -7.48
N LEU A 204 -11.50 12.32 -6.43
CA LEU A 204 -11.81 11.01 -5.89
C LEU A 204 -13.19 10.97 -5.23
N GLU A 205 -13.58 12.00 -4.48
CA GLU A 205 -14.93 12.13 -3.91
C GLU A 205 -16.00 12.07 -4.98
N GLN A 206 -15.81 12.81 -6.07
CA GLN A 206 -16.72 12.80 -7.23
C GLN A 206 -16.77 11.42 -7.88
N LEU A 207 -15.59 10.78 -8.08
CA LEU A 207 -15.48 9.47 -8.71
C LEU A 207 -16.15 8.37 -7.86
N LEU A 208 -16.00 8.43 -6.54
CA LEU A 208 -16.51 7.42 -5.62
C LEU A 208 -17.93 7.69 -5.15
N GLN A 209 -18.41 8.93 -5.27
CA GLN A 209 -19.62 9.45 -4.63
C GLN A 209 -19.60 9.21 -3.12
N LYS A 210 -18.45 9.48 -2.49
CA LYS A 210 -18.24 9.34 -1.04
C LYS A 210 -17.66 10.62 -0.46
N ASP A 211 -18.04 10.95 0.77
CA ASP A 211 -17.44 12.05 1.53
C ASP A 211 -16.03 11.68 1.99
N LEU A 212 -15.04 12.45 1.58
CA LEU A 212 -13.64 12.32 1.99
C LEU A 212 -13.15 13.60 2.67
N SER A 213 -14.06 14.42 3.22
CA SER A 213 -13.73 15.66 3.93
C SER A 213 -12.75 15.43 5.08
N CYS A 214 -12.77 14.25 5.70
CA CYS A 214 -11.81 13.86 6.74
C CYS A 214 -10.35 13.82 6.25
N TRP A 215 -10.10 13.73 4.94
CA TRP A 215 -8.76 13.77 4.33
C TRP A 215 -8.36 15.17 3.87
N LYS A 216 -9.25 16.16 3.92
CA LYS A 216 -8.94 17.53 3.51
C LYS A 216 -8.30 18.30 4.66
N VAL A 217 -7.63 19.42 4.33
CA VAL A 217 -7.12 20.33 5.34
C VAL A 217 -8.31 20.89 6.11
N GLN A 218 -8.38 20.63 7.41
CA GLN A 218 -9.35 21.30 8.26
C GLN A 218 -8.98 22.79 8.30
N ALA A 219 -9.89 23.66 7.86
CA ALA A 219 -9.71 25.10 8.05
C ALA A 219 -9.50 25.33 9.55
N LYS A 220 -8.44 26.05 9.93
CA LYS A 220 -8.29 26.56 11.29
C LYS A 220 -9.56 27.38 11.58
N ARG A 221 -10.37 26.93 12.53
CA ARG A 221 -11.39 27.77 13.16
C ARG A 221 -10.70 28.82 14.02
#